data_AF-A0A954I5E5-F1
#
_entry.id   AF-A0A954I5E5-F1
#
_cell.length_a   1.000
_cell.length_b   1.000
_cell.length_c   1.000
_cell.angle_alpha   90.00
_cell.angle_beta   90.00
_cell.angle_gamma   90.00
#
_symmetry.space_group_name_H-M   'P 1'
#
loop_
_entity.id
_entity.type
_entity.pdbx_description
1 polymer ?
#
loop_
_entity_poly.entity_id
_entity_poly.type
_entity_poly.pdbx_seq_one_letter_code
_entity_poly.pdbx_strand_id
1 'polypeptide(L)' 'FGAASLYGFTRISEVLKHVEGDIRGRLVLFFPGDHDQNNYRLMDARDGWNYLTVPITLNDGENR' A
#
# COMPACT_ATOMS: atom_id res chain seq x y z
N PHE A 1 13.13 10.18 3.79
CA PHE A 1 12.51 10.04 2.45
C PHE A 1 11.81 8.68 2.37
N GLY A 2 10.67 8.58 1.71
CA GLY A 2 9.84 7.36 1.68
C GLY A 2 8.88 7.37 0.49
N ALA A 3 7.88 6.49 0.48
CA ALA A 3 7.00 6.31 -0.67
C ALA A 3 6.26 7.60 -1.11
N ALA A 4 5.98 8.50 -0.17
CA ALA A 4 5.41 9.82 -0.43
C ALA A 4 6.28 10.72 -1.34
N SER A 5 7.59 10.49 -1.44
CA SER A 5 8.47 11.28 -2.32
C SER A 5 8.21 11.04 -3.81
N LEU A 6 7.49 9.96 -4.16
CA LEU A 6 7.06 9.66 -5.52
C LEU A 6 5.74 10.37 -5.89
N TYR A 7 5.09 11.03 -4.92
CA TYR A 7 3.86 11.78 -5.14
C TYR A 7 4.07 12.90 -6.17
N GLY A 8 3.18 12.99 -7.15
CA GLY A 8 3.28 13.94 -8.25
C GLY A 8 4.20 13.53 -9.41
N PHE A 9 5.04 12.49 -9.22
CA PHE A 9 5.91 11.95 -10.28
C PHE A 9 5.37 10.67 -10.90
N THR A 10 4.88 9.75 -10.09
CA THR A 10 4.31 8.47 -10.56
C THR A 10 3.31 7.90 -9.56
N ARG A 11 2.55 6.89 -9.99
CA ARG A 11 1.69 6.10 -9.10
C ARG A 11 2.52 5.01 -8.46
N ILE A 12 2.47 4.90 -7.13
CA ILE A 12 3.17 3.83 -6.40
C ILE A 12 2.77 2.44 -6.93
N SER A 13 1.52 2.25 -7.33
CA SER A 13 1.04 0.99 -7.90
C SER A 13 1.76 0.59 -9.20
N GLU A 14 2.21 1.55 -10.02
CA GLU A 14 3.00 1.26 -11.22
C GLU A 14 4.40 0.79 -10.86
N VAL A 15 5.05 1.45 -9.89
CA VAL A 15 6.36 1.04 -9.40
C VAL A 15 6.32 -0.38 -8.84
N LEU A 16 5.27 -0.70 -8.07
CA LEU A 16 5.13 -2.00 -7.44
C LEU A 16 4.92 -3.15 -8.43
N LYS A 17 4.15 -2.93 -9.50
CA LYS A 17 4.01 -3.92 -10.59
C LYS A 17 5.35 -4.30 -11.23
N HIS A 18 6.33 -3.40 -11.25
CA HIS A 18 7.63 -3.69 -11.83
C HIS A 18 8.56 -4.44 -10.87
N VAL A 19 8.37 -4.29 -9.55
CA VAL A 19 9.26 -4.90 -8.56
C VAL A 19 8.66 -6.13 -7.89
N GLU A 20 7.36 -6.37 -7.98
CA GLU A 20 6.69 -7.48 -7.27
C GLU A 20 7.28 -8.85 -7.60
N GLY A 21 7.71 -9.08 -8.84
CA GLY A 21 8.34 -10.33 -9.28
C GLY A 21 9.70 -10.61 -8.63
N ASP A 22 10.38 -9.56 -8.16
CA ASP A 22 11.71 -9.65 -7.54
C ASP A 22 11.64 -9.79 -6.00
N ILE A 23 10.45 -9.64 -5.41
CA ILE A 23 10.24 -9.66 -3.96
C ILE A 23 10.16 -11.11 -3.47
N ARG A 24 11.29 -11.62 -2.99
CA ARG A 24 11.34 -12.90 -2.26
C ARG A 24 10.83 -12.71 -0.82
N GLY A 25 9.51 -12.68 -0.64
CA GLY A 25 8.85 -12.58 0.68
C GLY A 25 7.67 -11.62 0.70
N ARG A 26 7.54 -10.85 1.78
CA ARG A 26 6.47 -9.86 1.96
C ARG A 26 7.03 -8.45 1.90
N LEU A 27 6.40 -7.57 1.13
CA LEU A 27 6.69 -6.15 1.10
C LEU A 27 5.79 -5.42 2.09
N VAL A 28 6.39 -4.55 2.92
CA VAL A 28 5.67 -3.65 3.81
C VAL A 28 5.87 -2.22 3.31
N LEU A 29 4.78 -1.50 3.10
CA LEU A 29 4.78 -0.14 2.59
C LEU A 29 4.12 0.80 3.61
N PHE A 30 4.86 1.81 4.06
CA PHE A 30 4.34 2.90 4.88
C PHE A 30 4.15 4.14 4.01
N PHE A 31 2.96 4.70 4.01
CA PHE A 31 2.66 5.92 3.26
C PHE A 31 1.57 6.75 3.94
N PRO A 32 1.57 8.08 3.76
CA PRO A 32 0.47 8.94 4.19
C PRO A 32 -0.73 8.70 3.27
N GLY A 33 -1.86 8.29 3.84
CA GLY A 33 -3.07 7.98 3.08
C GLY A 33 -4.23 7.54 3.95
N ASP A 34 -5.38 7.33 3.32
CA ASP A 34 -6.59 6.85 3.97
C ASP A 34 -6.77 5.35 3.73
N HIS A 35 -7.30 4.66 4.75
CA HIS A 35 -7.69 3.26 4.69
C HIS A 35 -9.19 3.16 4.95
N ASP A 36 -9.93 2.62 3.98
CA ASP A 36 -11.36 2.34 4.09
C ASP A 36 -11.66 0.89 3.74
N GLN A 37 -11.92 0.08 4.77
CA GLN A 37 -12.25 -1.36 4.77
C GLN A 37 -11.22 -2.30 4.11
N ASN A 38 -10.83 -2.04 2.85
CA ASN A 38 -9.75 -2.70 2.09
C ASN A 38 -9.15 -1.80 0.99
N ASN A 39 -9.69 -0.59 0.80
CA ASN A 39 -9.19 0.37 -0.15
C ASN A 39 -8.16 1.26 0.52
N TYR A 40 -6.97 1.31 -0.08
CA TYR A 40 -5.87 2.15 0.36
C TYR A 40 -5.69 3.29 -0.62
N ARG A 41 -5.88 4.53 -0.16
CA ARG A 41 -5.74 5.73 -0.98
C ARG A 41 -4.51 6.51 -0.57
N LEU A 42 -3.54 6.59 -1.47
CA LEU A 42 -2.38 7.48 -1.32
C LEU A 42 -2.77 8.88 -1.79
N MET A 43 -2.97 9.84 -0.89
CA MET A 43 -3.15 11.28 -1.17
C MET A 43 -4.02 11.57 -2.42
N ASP A 44 -5.34 11.40 -2.28
CA ASP A 44 -6.34 11.68 -3.33
C ASP A 44 -6.19 10.87 -4.64
N ALA A 45 -5.36 9.81 -4.63
CA ALA A 45 -5.30 8.88 -5.75
C ALA A 45 -6.63 8.14 -5.88
N ARG A 46 -7.32 8.36 -7.01
CA ARG A 46 -8.55 7.64 -7.39
C ARG A 46 -8.36 6.13 -7.28
N ASP A 47 -9.40 5.47 -6.75
CA ASP A 47 -9.44 4.03 -6.46
C ASP A 47 -8.77 3.18 -7.53
N GLY A 48 -7.90 2.28 -7.10
CA GLY A 48 -7.21 1.38 -8.01
C GLY A 48 -6.43 0.24 -7.37
N TRP A 49 -6.61 -0.02 -6.07
CA TRP A 49 -5.87 -1.06 -5.38
C TRP A 49 -6.77 -1.87 -4.46
N ASN A 50 -7.18 -3.03 -4.96
CA ASN A 50 -7.99 -4.03 -4.27
C ASN A 50 -7.32 -5.42 -4.28
N TYR A 51 -6.01 -5.50 -4.52
CA TYR A 51 -5.33 -6.79 -4.68
C TYR A 51 -4.36 -7.06 -3.52
N LEU A 52 -4.80 -7.93 -2.61
CA LEU A 52 -3.98 -8.70 -1.67
C LEU A 52 -3.26 -7.96 -0.55
N THR A 53 -3.47 -6.66 -0.36
CA THR A 53 -2.96 -5.93 0.81
C THR A 53 -3.72 -6.32 2.08
N VAL A 54 -3.05 -7.03 2.98
CA VAL A 54 -3.57 -7.31 4.32
C VAL A 54 -3.24 -6.11 5.22
N PRO A 55 -4.24 -5.42 5.80
CA PRO A 55 -3.96 -4.36 6.77
C PRO A 55 -3.29 -4.94 8.00
N ILE A 56 -2.21 -4.31 8.44
CA ILE A 56 -1.65 -4.56 9.77
C ILE A 56 -2.35 -3.58 10.72
N THR A 57 -3.45 -4.01 11.33
CA THR A 57 -4.17 -3.21 12.33
C THR A 57 -3.86 -3.67 13.75
N LEU A 58 -4.03 -2.77 14.72
CA LEU A 58 -3.79 -3.06 16.15
C LEU A 58 -4.68 -4.20 16.68
N ASN A 59 -5.87 -4.41 16.09
CA ASN A 59 -6.88 -5.35 16.57
C ASN A 59 -6.73 -6.77 15.99
N ASP A 60 -5.75 -7.02 15.13
CA ASP A 60 -5.57 -8.32 14.47
C ASP A 60 -5.01 -9.42 15.41
N GLY A 61 -4.78 -9.07 16.69
CA GLY A 61 -4.32 -9.97 17.74
C GLY A 61 -5.33 -10.27 18.85
N GLU A 62 -6.54 -9.73 18.82
CA GLU A 62 -7.50 -9.84 19.95
C GLU A 62 -8.43 -11.07 19.89
N ASN A 63 -8.34 -11.90 18.84
CA ASN A 63 -9.10 -13.14 18.71
C ASN A 63 -8.21 -14.33 18.33
N ARG A 64 -7.29 -14.70 19.24
CA ARG A 64 -6.69 -16.04 19.26
C ARG A 64 -6.89 -16.70 20.61
#